data_AF-A0A2N9XPJ9-F1
#
_entry.id   AF-A0A2N9XPJ9-F1
#
_cell.length_a   1.000
_cell.length_b   1.000
_cell.length_c   1.000
_cell.angle_alpha   90.00
_cell.angle_beta   90.00
_cell.angle_gamma   90.00
#
_symmetry.space_group_name_H-M   'P 1'
#
loop_
_entity.id
_entity.type
_entity.pdbx_description
1 polymer ?
#
loop_
_entity_poly.entity_id
_entity_poly.type
_entity_poly.pdbx_seq_one_letter_code
_entity_poly.pdbx_strand_id
1 'polypeptide(L)'
;MKLKQGFIWLLLMLSLSGCHSLPVIDTLPVLKQTLSLQVTDADGSNSLLLIEPLTEQQWRFVQVDSLGAPVSRQILQRGRWHNDGFLPPNPQARQLFTAVYAYLGHRYHWSIPAKLKEVRISSHTDADGAVADISWHKRHWQVREMAND
;
A
#
# COMPACT_ATOMS: atom_id res chain seq x y z
N MET A 1 -21.09 -37.67 -25.84
CA MET A 1 -20.79 -36.21 -25.83
C MET A 1 -20.97 -35.55 -24.45
N LYS A 2 -20.93 -36.28 -23.31
CA LYS A 2 -21.09 -35.70 -21.95
C LYS A 2 -19.77 -35.54 -21.17
N LEU A 3 -18.72 -36.26 -21.55
CA LEU A 3 -17.41 -36.24 -20.85
C LEU A 3 -16.64 -34.93 -21.06
N LYS A 4 -16.83 -34.26 -22.22
CA LYS A 4 -16.21 -32.97 -22.53
C LYS A 4 -16.82 -31.80 -21.74
N GLN A 5 -18.11 -31.86 -21.41
CA GLN A 5 -18.79 -30.81 -20.63
C GLN A 5 -18.35 -30.79 -19.18
N GLY A 6 -18.19 -31.96 -18.53
CA GLY A 6 -17.69 -32.02 -17.15
C GLY A 6 -16.27 -31.45 -17.00
N PHE A 7 -15.41 -31.67 -18.00
CA PHE A 7 -14.05 -31.14 -18.00
C PHE A 7 -13.99 -29.60 -18.13
N ILE A 8 -14.90 -29.02 -18.93
CA ILE A 8 -15.02 -27.56 -19.08
C ILE A 8 -15.48 -26.91 -17.77
N TRP A 9 -16.43 -27.51 -17.05
CA TRP A 9 -16.88 -27.02 -15.74
C TRP A 9 -15.81 -27.14 -14.66
N LEU A 10 -14.99 -28.20 -14.68
CA LEU A 10 -13.88 -28.39 -13.76
C LEU A 10 -12.76 -27.35 -13.98
N LEU A 11 -12.44 -27.04 -15.24
CA LEU A 11 -11.49 -25.98 -15.61
C LEU A 11 -11.98 -24.58 -15.22
N LEU A 12 -13.29 -24.32 -15.30
CA LEU A 12 -13.89 -23.04 -14.92
C LEU A 12 -13.89 -22.80 -13.39
N MET A 13 -13.96 -23.87 -12.59
CA MET A 13 -13.89 -23.77 -11.11
C MET A 13 -12.47 -23.60 -10.58
N LEU A 14 -11.44 -24.07 -11.31
CA LEU A 14 -10.04 -23.93 -10.89
C LEU A 14 -9.46 -22.52 -11.10
N SER A 15 -10.15 -21.62 -11.81
CA SER A 15 -9.62 -20.29 -12.17
C SER A 15 -9.85 -19.19 -11.13
N LEU A 16 -10.54 -19.46 -10.00
CA LEU A 16 -10.83 -18.45 -8.97
C LEU A 16 -9.79 -18.34 -7.83
N SER A 17 -8.68 -19.06 -7.91
CA SER A 17 -7.61 -19.03 -6.90
C SER A 17 -6.68 -17.82 -7.10
N GLY A 18 -7.19 -16.61 -6.87
CA GLY A 18 -6.42 -15.39 -7.08
C GLY A 18 -6.83 -14.18 -6.25
N CYS A 19 -7.53 -14.37 -5.12
CA CYS A 19 -7.77 -13.26 -4.21
C CYS A 19 -6.64 -13.20 -3.17
N HIS A 20 -5.55 -12.51 -3.51
CA HIS A 20 -4.51 -12.21 -2.52
C HIS A 20 -5.03 -11.12 -1.58
N SER A 21 -5.69 -11.53 -0.49
CA SER A 21 -6.19 -10.61 0.52
C SER A 21 -5.01 -9.98 1.27
N LEU A 22 -4.93 -8.65 1.27
CA LEU A 22 -3.94 -7.95 2.08
C LEU A 22 -4.21 -8.17 3.58
N PRO A 23 -3.19 -8.10 4.45
CA PRO A 23 -3.37 -8.20 5.88
C PRO A 23 -4.32 -7.13 6.43
N VAL A 24 -5.06 -7.51 7.46
CA VAL A 24 -5.98 -6.61 8.17
C VAL A 24 -5.18 -5.74 9.14
N ILE A 25 -5.48 -4.44 9.16
CA ILE A 25 -4.86 -3.44 10.05
C ILE A 25 -5.95 -2.93 11.02
N ASP A 26 -6.18 -3.67 12.10
CA ASP A 26 -7.34 -3.46 12.98
C ASP A 26 -7.25 -2.18 13.82
N THR A 27 -6.03 -1.80 14.22
CA THR A 27 -5.78 -0.63 15.06
C THR A 27 -4.85 0.33 14.35
N LEU A 28 -5.28 1.58 14.19
CA LEU A 28 -4.44 2.65 13.67
C LEU A 28 -3.89 3.49 14.83
N PRO A 29 -2.60 3.84 14.82
CA PRO A 29 -2.09 4.84 15.75
C PRO A 29 -2.67 6.22 15.42
N VAL A 30 -2.66 7.12 16.41
CA VAL A 30 -3.10 8.51 16.18
C VAL A 30 -2.02 9.23 15.39
N LEU A 31 -2.38 9.68 14.19
CA LEU A 31 -1.50 10.45 13.33
C LEU A 31 -1.67 11.94 13.64
N LYS A 32 -0.61 12.60 14.09
CA LYS A 32 -0.66 14.01 14.54
C LYS A 32 -0.71 15.02 13.40
N GLN A 33 -0.16 14.65 12.24
CA GLN A 33 -0.02 15.49 11.07
C GLN A 33 -0.02 14.64 9.81
N THR A 34 -0.36 15.23 8.67
CA THR A 34 -0.23 14.56 7.38
C THR A 34 1.23 14.17 7.15
N LEU A 35 1.48 12.95 6.70
CA LEU A 35 2.82 12.54 6.25
C LEU A 35 2.87 12.59 4.74
N SER A 36 3.99 13.07 4.21
CA SER A 36 4.25 13.14 2.78
C SER A 36 5.46 12.28 2.46
N LEU A 37 5.32 11.35 1.52
CA LEU A 37 6.41 10.48 1.08
C LEU A 37 6.58 10.56 -0.43
N GLN A 38 7.80 10.79 -0.89
CA GLN A 38 8.16 10.51 -2.27
C GLN A 38 8.32 9.00 -2.44
N VAL A 39 7.74 8.45 -3.51
CA VAL A 39 7.79 7.02 -3.83
C VAL A 39 8.35 6.85 -5.24
N THR A 40 9.40 6.05 -5.36
CA THR A 40 9.96 5.59 -6.63
C THR A 40 9.64 4.11 -6.79
N ASP A 41 8.91 3.73 -7.84
CA ASP A 41 8.62 2.33 -8.16
C ASP A 41 9.81 1.68 -8.88
N ALA A 42 9.77 0.36 -9.04
CA ALA A 42 10.86 -0.43 -9.64
C ALA A 42 11.14 -0.06 -11.11
N ASP A 43 10.16 0.53 -11.80
CA ASP A 43 10.31 1.05 -13.17
C ASP A 43 10.90 2.48 -13.23
N GLY A 44 11.23 3.06 -12.07
CA GLY A 44 11.77 4.42 -11.95
C GLY A 44 10.70 5.52 -11.96
N SER A 45 9.42 5.16 -12.04
CA SER A 45 8.34 6.15 -11.94
C SER A 45 8.28 6.76 -10.55
N ASN A 46 8.13 8.09 -10.50
CA ASN A 46 8.03 8.84 -9.26
C ASN A 46 6.58 9.26 -8.99
N SER A 47 6.19 9.16 -7.73
CA SER A 47 4.89 9.61 -7.24
C SER A 47 5.02 10.21 -5.84
N LEU A 48 4.03 11.00 -5.45
CA LEU A 48 3.89 11.52 -4.09
C LEU A 48 2.74 10.79 -3.40
N LEU A 49 3.02 10.27 -2.20
CA LEU A 49 2.03 9.64 -1.33
C LEU A 49 1.79 10.53 -0.10
N LEU A 50 0.54 10.98 0.05
CA LEU A 50 0.06 11.71 1.22
C LEU A 50 -0.74 10.77 2.12
N ILE A 51 -0.50 10.84 3.42
CA ILE A 51 -1.19 10.05 4.44
C ILE A 51 -1.78 11.02 5.46
N GLU A 52 -3.10 11.20 5.41
CA GLU A 52 -3.83 12.21 6.16
C GLU A 52 -4.65 11.58 7.30
N PRO A 53 -4.64 12.16 8.52
CA PRO A 53 -5.60 11.79 9.55
C PRO A 53 -7.00 12.31 9.20
N LEU A 54 -8.00 11.42 9.10
CA LEU A 54 -9.42 11.82 9.02
C LEU A 54 -10.09 11.82 10.38
N THR A 55 -9.86 10.75 11.15
CA THR A 55 -10.28 10.59 12.55
C THR A 55 -9.24 9.73 13.27
N GLU A 56 -9.36 9.53 14.59
CA GLU A 56 -8.41 8.72 15.37
C GLU A 56 -8.17 7.30 14.81
N GLN A 57 -9.17 6.69 14.16
CA GLN A 57 -9.10 5.34 13.59
C GLN A 57 -9.38 5.31 12.09
N GLN A 58 -9.09 6.42 11.39
CA GLN A 58 -9.25 6.51 9.94
C GLN A 58 -8.14 7.34 9.32
N TRP A 59 -7.39 6.75 8.40
CA TRP A 59 -6.39 7.44 7.60
C TRP A 59 -6.79 7.44 6.13
N ARG A 60 -6.53 8.55 5.44
CA ARG A 60 -6.65 8.64 3.99
C ARG A 60 -5.26 8.57 3.36
N PHE A 61 -5.13 7.74 2.35
CA PHE A 61 -3.94 7.61 1.51
C PHE A 61 -4.26 8.18 0.12
N VAL A 62 -3.47 9.14 -0.33
CA VAL A 62 -3.60 9.78 -1.64
C VAL A 62 -2.28 9.66 -2.38
N GLN A 63 -2.27 8.94 -3.50
CA GLN A 63 -1.12 8.87 -4.40
C GLN A 63 -1.39 9.72 -5.63
N VAL A 64 -0.46 10.64 -5.92
CA VAL A 64 -0.45 11.42 -7.16
C VAL A 64 0.84 11.14 -7.93
N ASP A 65 0.75 11.11 -9.25
CA ASP A 65 1.94 10.95 -10.09
C ASP A 65 2.79 12.24 -10.12
N SER A 66 3.90 12.20 -10.84
CA SER A 66 4.81 13.35 -10.99
C SER A 66 4.18 14.56 -11.69
N LEU A 67 3.05 14.40 -12.37
CA LEU A 67 2.29 15.48 -13.01
C LEU A 67 1.16 16.00 -12.09
N GLY A 68 0.98 15.40 -10.91
CA GLY A 68 -0.07 15.74 -9.96
C GLY A 68 -1.41 15.05 -10.23
N ALA A 69 -1.48 14.13 -11.20
CA ALA A 69 -2.72 13.40 -11.48
C ALA A 69 -2.94 12.30 -10.42
N PRO A 70 -4.18 12.09 -9.95
CA PRO A 70 -4.44 11.12 -8.89
C PRO A 70 -4.37 9.68 -9.41
N VAL A 71 -3.43 8.91 -8.88
CA VAL A 71 -3.24 7.47 -9.18
C VAL A 71 -4.23 6.61 -8.38
N SER A 72 -4.41 6.94 -7.10
CA SER A 72 -5.31 6.21 -6.21
C SER A 72 -5.59 7.03 -4.95
N ARG A 73 -6.84 6.95 -4.46
CA ARG A 73 -7.23 7.48 -3.15
C ARG A 73 -8.00 6.43 -2.38
N GLN A 74 -7.55 6.11 -1.18
CA GLN A 74 -8.17 5.07 -0.36
C GLN A 74 -8.16 5.45 1.12
N ILE A 75 -9.24 5.08 1.83
CA ILE A 75 -9.34 5.22 3.28
C ILE A 75 -9.08 3.85 3.91
N LEU A 76 -8.22 3.82 4.93
CA LEU A 76 -8.05 2.68 5.81
C LEU A 76 -8.87 2.93 7.08
N GLN A 77 -9.88 2.09 7.30
CA GLN A 77 -10.78 2.16 8.45
C GLN A 77 -11.18 0.76 8.91
N ARG A 78 -11.09 0.49 10.22
CA ARG A 78 -11.53 -0.79 10.82
C ARG A 78 -10.97 -2.00 10.08
N GLY A 79 -9.66 -2.02 9.82
CA GLY A 79 -9.00 -3.12 9.12
C GLY A 79 -9.25 -3.24 7.62
N ARG A 80 -10.04 -2.33 7.02
CA ARG A 80 -10.44 -2.44 5.61
C ARG A 80 -10.06 -1.21 4.80
N TRP A 81 -9.69 -1.48 3.56
CA TRP A 81 -9.43 -0.48 2.54
C TRP A 81 -10.70 -0.17 1.76
N HIS A 82 -11.02 1.11 1.66
CA HIS A 82 -12.15 1.64 0.90
C HIS A 82 -11.63 2.64 -0.13
N ASN A 83 -12.20 2.67 -1.33
CA ASN A 83 -11.88 3.75 -2.27
C ASN A 83 -12.44 5.06 -1.74
N ASP A 84 -11.72 6.14 -1.97
CA ASP A 84 -12.15 7.48 -1.62
C ASP A 84 -12.53 8.28 -2.89
N GLY A 85 -13.82 8.53 -3.03
CA GLY A 85 -14.43 9.09 -4.24
C GLY A 85 -14.59 8.08 -5.37
N PHE A 86 -14.51 8.57 -6.62
CA PHE A 86 -14.89 7.82 -7.82
C PHE A 86 -13.72 7.16 -8.59
N LEU A 87 -12.51 7.18 -8.02
CA LEU A 87 -11.39 6.48 -8.66
C LEU A 87 -11.61 4.97 -8.63
N PRO A 88 -11.23 4.24 -9.69
CA PRO A 88 -11.35 2.79 -9.72
C PRO A 88 -10.47 2.16 -8.61
N PRO A 89 -10.86 0.98 -8.09
CA PRO A 89 -10.00 0.26 -7.15
C PRO A 89 -8.63 -0.01 -7.76
N ASN A 90 -7.58 0.39 -7.04
CA ASN A 90 -6.20 0.18 -7.46
C ASN A 90 -5.52 -0.78 -6.47
N PRO A 91 -5.48 -2.10 -6.76
CA PRO A 91 -4.88 -3.09 -5.87
C PRO A 91 -3.37 -2.89 -5.73
N GLN A 92 -2.73 -2.37 -6.79
CA GLN A 92 -1.32 -2.04 -6.77
C GLN A 92 -1.03 -0.90 -5.80
N ALA A 93 -1.77 0.20 -5.87
CA ALA A 93 -1.62 1.28 -4.89
C ALA A 93 -1.93 0.80 -3.47
N ARG A 94 -2.96 -0.04 -3.28
CA ARG A 94 -3.32 -0.58 -1.95
C ARG A 94 -2.20 -1.40 -1.32
N GLN A 95 -1.53 -2.23 -2.10
CA GLN A 95 -0.39 -3.01 -1.60
C GLN A 95 0.82 -2.10 -1.30
N LEU A 96 1.05 -1.03 -2.06
CA LEU A 96 2.04 0.01 -1.70
C LEU A 96 1.65 0.67 -0.37
N PHE A 97 0.40 1.11 -0.21
CA PHE A 97 -0.07 1.78 1.01
C PHE A 97 0.09 0.90 2.25
N THR A 98 -0.17 -0.40 2.10
CA THR A 98 0.00 -1.40 3.16
C THR A 98 1.48 -1.62 3.50
N ALA A 99 2.36 -1.63 2.49
CA ALA A 99 3.81 -1.75 2.71
C ALA A 99 4.38 -0.48 3.38
N VAL A 100 3.92 0.70 2.97
CA VAL A 100 4.26 1.98 3.61
C VAL A 100 3.75 2.04 5.04
N TYR A 101 2.54 1.53 5.33
CA TYR A 101 2.08 1.40 6.72
C TYR A 101 3.04 0.57 7.57
N ALA A 102 3.54 -0.56 7.05
CA ALA A 102 4.53 -1.38 7.75
C ALA A 102 5.85 -0.63 7.99
N TYR A 103 6.32 0.10 6.97
CA TYR A 103 7.49 0.98 7.08
C TYR A 103 7.32 2.04 8.15
N LEU A 104 6.22 2.78 8.14
CA LEU A 104 5.93 3.81 9.14
C LEU A 104 5.81 3.18 10.53
N GLY A 105 5.19 2.01 10.65
CA GLY A 105 5.13 1.29 11.91
C GLY A 105 6.51 0.94 12.46
N HIS A 106 7.45 0.52 11.61
CA HIS A 106 8.84 0.32 12.02
C HIS A 106 9.52 1.64 12.41
N ARG A 107 9.37 2.68 11.57
CA ARG A 107 9.98 4.01 11.72
C ARG A 107 9.56 4.76 12.98
N TYR A 108 8.28 4.66 13.34
CA TYR A 108 7.65 5.34 14.47
C TYR A 108 7.37 4.40 15.65
N HIS A 109 7.86 3.15 15.59
CA HIS A 109 7.73 2.14 16.65
C HIS A 109 6.28 1.82 17.03
N TRP A 110 5.38 1.78 16.04
CA TRP A 110 3.99 1.37 16.24
C TRP A 110 3.82 -0.15 16.18
N SER A 111 2.73 -0.65 16.76
CA SER A 111 2.34 -2.04 16.60
C SER A 111 1.92 -2.31 15.15
N ILE A 112 2.56 -3.29 14.51
CA ILE A 112 2.20 -3.76 13.17
C ILE A 112 1.68 -5.20 13.21
N PRO A 113 0.64 -5.54 12.40
CA PRO A 113 0.18 -6.92 12.24
C PRO A 113 1.32 -7.89 11.92
N ALA A 114 1.28 -9.10 12.49
CA ALA A 114 2.34 -10.10 12.31
C ALA A 114 2.63 -10.42 10.83
N LYS A 115 1.60 -10.46 9.98
CA LYS A 115 1.77 -10.66 8.54
C LYS A 115 2.57 -9.55 7.87
N LEU A 116 2.49 -8.30 8.35
CA LEU A 116 3.26 -7.19 7.79
C LEU A 116 4.73 -7.19 8.19
N LYS A 117 5.16 -8.08 9.10
CA LYS A 117 6.59 -8.30 9.39
C LYS A 117 7.34 -8.96 8.23
N GLU A 118 6.62 -9.50 7.23
CA GLU A 118 7.24 -10.06 6.02
C GLU A 118 7.67 -8.97 5.02
N VAL A 119 7.20 -7.72 5.20
CA VAL A 119 7.67 -6.56 4.45
C VAL A 119 9.13 -6.31 4.81
N ARG A 120 10.02 -6.45 3.83
CA ARG A 120 11.45 -6.20 4.03
C ARG A 120 11.71 -4.71 3.86
N ILE A 121 12.35 -4.12 4.85
CA ILE A 121 12.68 -2.70 4.88
C ILE A 121 14.18 -2.59 5.13
N SER A 122 14.90 -1.89 4.26
CA SER A 122 16.27 -1.47 4.49
C SER A 122 16.36 0.04 4.32
N SER A 123 17.05 0.71 5.23
CA SER A 123 17.28 2.15 5.12
C SER A 123 18.71 2.42 4.74
N HIS A 124 18.92 3.37 3.83
CA HIS A 124 20.22 3.91 3.47
C HIS A 124 20.12 5.43 3.35
N THR A 125 21.26 6.10 3.26
CA THR A 125 21.31 7.55 3.09
C THR A 125 21.97 7.84 1.75
N ASP A 126 21.38 8.73 0.97
CA ASP A 126 21.94 9.25 -0.27
C ASP A 126 22.18 10.76 -0.18
N ALA A 127 22.49 11.40 -1.32
CA ALA A 127 22.76 12.83 -1.39
C ALA A 127 21.57 13.70 -0.95
N ASP A 128 20.35 13.19 -1.11
CA ASP A 128 19.11 13.92 -0.84
C ASP A 128 18.50 13.55 0.54
N GLY A 129 19.18 12.70 1.32
CA GLY A 129 18.80 12.35 2.70
C GLY A 129 18.50 10.86 2.90
N ALA A 130 17.65 10.56 3.89
CA ALA A 130 17.31 9.17 4.24
C ALA A 130 16.29 8.55 3.27
N VAL A 131 16.63 7.38 2.73
CA VAL A 131 15.79 6.57 1.83
C VAL A 131 15.54 5.22 2.47
N ALA A 132 14.36 4.68 2.27
CA ALA A 132 14.05 3.30 2.62
C ALA A 132 13.65 2.50 1.37
N ASP A 133 14.33 1.39 1.15
CA ASP A 133 13.90 0.36 0.21
C ASP A 133 12.89 -0.54 0.89
N ILE A 134 11.70 -0.63 0.31
CA ILE A 134 10.59 -1.46 0.78
C ILE A 134 10.36 -2.56 -0.26
N SER A 135 10.53 -3.81 0.14
CA SER A 135 10.25 -4.97 -0.69
C SER A 135 9.14 -5.83 -0.08
N TRP A 136 8.09 -6.10 -0.86
CA TRP A 136 7.02 -6.98 -0.43
C TRP A 136 6.42 -7.78 -1.59
N HIS A 137 6.34 -9.10 -1.42
CA HIS A 137 6.04 -10.05 -2.48
C HIS A 137 6.98 -9.85 -3.69
N LYS A 138 6.44 -9.61 -4.89
CA LYS A 138 7.21 -9.40 -6.13
C LYS A 138 7.45 -7.92 -6.45
N ARG A 139 7.27 -7.02 -5.48
CA ARG A 139 7.31 -5.57 -5.71
C ARG A 139 8.32 -4.89 -4.78
N HIS A 140 8.86 -3.80 -5.28
CA HIS A 140 9.94 -3.03 -4.67
C HIS A 140 9.64 -1.55 -4.85
N TRP A 141 9.83 -0.76 -3.80
CA TRP A 141 9.73 0.70 -3.81
C TRP A 141 10.89 1.30 -3.07
N GLN A 142 11.29 2.50 -3.47
CA GLN A 142 12.08 3.38 -2.64
C GLN A 142 11.17 4.47 -2.12
N VAL A 143 11.22 4.74 -0.82
CA VAL A 143 10.44 5.80 -0.20
C VAL A 143 11.32 6.77 0.57
N ARG A 144 10.97 8.05 0.49
CA ARG A 144 11.60 9.13 1.24
C ARG A 144 10.52 9.93 1.95
N GLU A 145 10.61 10.04 3.27
CA GLU A 145 9.76 10.97 4.03
C GLU A 145 10.18 12.41 3.69
N MET A 146 9.22 13.22 3.28
CA MET A 146 9.44 14.64 3.00
C MET A 146 9.33 15.42 4.31
N ALA A 147 10.13 16.48 4.46
CA ALA A 147 9.93 17.41 5.56
C ALA A 147 8.52 18.02 5.45
N ASN A 148 7.82 18.08 6.57
CA ASN A 148 6.60 18.89 6.67
C ASN A 148 7.05 20.31 6.97
N ASP A 149 7.09 21.14 5.93
CA ASP A 149 7.28 22.59 6.04
C ASP A 149 6.10 23.27 6.77
#